data_AF-A0A0R3PNY5-F1
#
_entry.id   AF-A0A0R3PNY5-F1
#
_cell.length_a   1.000
_cell.length_b   1.000
_cell.length_c   1.000
_cell.angle_alpha   90.00
_cell.angle_beta   90.00
_cell.angle_gamma   90.00
#
_symmetry.space_group_name_H-M   'P 1'
#
loop_
_entity.id
_entity.type
_entity.pdbx_description
1 polymer ?
#
loop_
_entity_poly.entity_id
_entity_poly.type
_entity_poly.pdbx_seq_one_letter_code
_entity_poly.pdbx_strand_id
1 'polypeptide(L)'
;VLCLGDKKGVEVVKDALKQVIDVHKSFGIKYLHIGSDEAFEFGVCQQSVEWISRHAIGGDKQLLALSHMKDIALFVKELTEGTTVLAWHDMLKAFDFHLIADLKLGELIEPVIWDYSENIVTMTGVNRLRFLFFTDSAFSDLASNFPVVWASSAYKGANFPSAKYIDIQHYETNNLAWIDTKIVGFGSGAKVRKIPRHYYNRMAEIRSYGYNMRNITNGYAVDGIECTDCVDGSEKGCFTGFSVYLLFQGSAQQTISFINSELDKNHHLLGWMSPYSIRHNITQNWFVSALTSLIDEGFQMLIFKYLREIQSFIEGLLAQILPIDRDLRKELSNFFFTSTVEEFMFATVSPIIDRLRNYLNEAKRLSHIRVYPKRSLEL
;
A
#
# COMPACT_ATOMS: atom_id res chain seq x y z
N VAL A 1 -14.82 -5.46 -12.52
CA VAL A 1 -15.77 -4.35 -12.71
C VAL A 1 -17.17 -4.93 -12.89
N LEU A 2 -18.21 -4.31 -12.31
CA LEU A 2 -19.61 -4.73 -12.47
C LEU A 2 -20.07 -4.60 -13.94
N CYS A 3 -20.90 -5.54 -14.42
CA CYS A 3 -21.61 -5.36 -15.69
C CYS A 3 -22.73 -4.31 -15.52
N LEU A 4 -22.47 -3.06 -15.92
CA LEU A 4 -23.38 -1.93 -15.68
C LEU A 4 -24.75 -2.07 -16.36
N GLY A 5 -24.83 -2.84 -17.45
CA GLY A 5 -26.08 -3.12 -18.15
C GLY A 5 -26.89 -4.26 -17.54
N ASP A 6 -26.30 -5.06 -16.64
CA ASP A 6 -26.99 -6.15 -15.97
C ASP A 6 -27.80 -5.63 -14.76
N LYS A 7 -29.13 -5.60 -14.93
CA LYS A 7 -30.05 -5.16 -13.88
C LYS A 7 -29.88 -5.97 -12.59
N LYS A 8 -29.68 -7.29 -12.66
CA LYS A 8 -29.55 -8.12 -11.46
C LYS A 8 -28.29 -7.77 -10.69
N GLY A 9 -27.16 -7.63 -11.38
CA GLY A 9 -25.91 -7.17 -10.79
C GLY A 9 -26.05 -5.79 -10.12
N VAL A 10 -26.72 -4.84 -10.77
CA VAL A 10 -26.97 -3.51 -10.20
C VAL A 10 -27.88 -3.58 -8.96
N GLU A 11 -28.89 -4.44 -8.93
CA GLU A 11 -29.73 -4.63 -7.76
C GLU A 11 -28.97 -5.20 -6.56
N VAL A 12 -27.96 -6.05 -6.78
CA VAL A 12 -27.06 -6.50 -5.69
C VAL A 12 -26.27 -5.33 -5.10
N VAL A 13 -25.78 -4.41 -5.92
CA VAL A 13 -25.09 -3.20 -5.44
C VAL A 13 -26.04 -2.31 -4.64
N LYS A 14 -27.27 -2.11 -5.11
CA LYS A 14 -28.29 -1.34 -4.38
C LYS A 14 -28.65 -1.98 -3.05
N ASP A 15 -28.79 -3.31 -3.00
CA ASP A 15 -29.04 -4.02 -1.75
C ASP A 15 -27.88 -3.85 -0.76
N ALA A 16 -26.62 -3.97 -1.23
CA ALA A 16 -25.45 -3.72 -0.39
C ALA A 16 -25.41 -2.28 0.13
N LEU A 17 -25.70 -1.27 -0.70
CA LEU A 17 -25.82 0.13 -0.28
C LEU A 17 -26.91 0.31 0.77
N LYS A 18 -28.08 -0.31 0.56
CA LYS A 18 -29.19 -0.26 1.52
C LYS A 18 -28.79 -0.85 2.86
N GLN A 19 -28.10 -1.99 2.89
CA GLN A 19 -27.61 -2.59 4.13
C GLN A 19 -26.65 -1.65 4.88
N VAL A 20 -25.70 -1.03 4.18
CA VAL A 20 -24.78 -0.06 4.78
C VAL A 20 -25.55 1.15 5.32
N ILE A 21 -26.48 1.71 4.57
CA ILE A 21 -27.31 2.84 4.99
C ILE A 21 -28.16 2.47 6.22
N ASP A 22 -28.80 1.30 6.21
CA ASP A 22 -29.66 0.82 7.30
C ASP A 22 -28.91 0.72 8.63
N VAL A 23 -27.63 0.33 8.60
CA VAL A 23 -26.76 0.28 9.79
C VAL A 23 -26.34 1.66 10.27
N HIS A 24 -26.14 2.63 9.37
CA HIS A 24 -25.57 3.93 9.71
C HIS A 24 -26.61 5.04 9.94
N LYS A 25 -27.86 4.86 9.49
CA LYS A 25 -28.90 5.91 9.51
C LYS A 25 -29.17 6.49 10.90
N SER A 26 -29.10 5.68 11.95
CA SER A 26 -29.31 6.14 13.34
C SER A 26 -28.23 7.11 13.84
N PHE A 27 -27.04 7.11 13.21
CA PHE A 27 -25.94 8.01 13.55
C PHE A 27 -25.95 9.28 12.69
N GLY A 28 -26.85 9.38 11.72
CA GLY A 28 -26.91 10.44 10.72
C GLY A 28 -25.87 10.26 9.61
N ILE A 29 -26.33 10.22 8.35
CA ILE A 29 -25.46 10.02 7.19
C ILE A 29 -25.34 11.34 6.44
N LYS A 30 -24.38 12.18 6.84
CA LYS A 30 -24.17 13.46 6.15
C LYS A 30 -23.53 13.28 4.76
N TYR A 31 -22.63 12.30 4.65
CA TYR A 31 -21.89 12.00 3.43
C TYR A 31 -21.86 10.49 3.19
N LEU A 32 -21.99 10.07 1.93
CA LEU A 32 -21.81 8.67 1.53
C LEU A 32 -20.95 8.62 0.26
N HIS A 33 -19.82 7.90 0.32
CA HIS A 33 -18.90 7.76 -0.80
C HIS A 33 -19.21 6.48 -1.59
N ILE A 34 -19.53 6.61 -2.88
CA ILE A 34 -19.89 5.48 -3.75
C ILE A 34 -18.69 4.89 -4.52
N GLY A 35 -17.49 5.44 -4.31
CA GLY A 35 -16.25 4.97 -4.95
C GLY A 35 -16.16 5.46 -6.39
N SER A 36 -16.22 4.52 -7.34
CA SER A 36 -16.13 4.77 -8.79
C SER A 36 -14.75 5.22 -9.29
N ASP A 37 -13.68 4.73 -8.67
CA ASP A 37 -12.28 4.86 -9.13
C ASP A 37 -11.82 3.65 -9.96
N GLU A 38 -10.80 3.86 -10.78
CA GLU A 38 -10.00 2.81 -11.43
C GLU A 38 -10.80 1.73 -12.20
N ALA A 39 -11.94 2.12 -12.79
CA ALA A 39 -12.75 1.24 -13.60
C ALA A 39 -12.16 1.09 -15.01
N PHE A 40 -11.18 0.19 -15.17
CA PHE A 40 -10.47 0.00 -16.44
C PHE A 40 -11.27 -0.71 -17.54
N GLU A 41 -12.24 -1.55 -17.16
CA GLU A 41 -12.98 -2.38 -18.12
C GLU A 41 -14.49 -2.39 -17.81
N PHE A 42 -15.23 -1.48 -18.44
CA PHE A 42 -16.69 -1.40 -18.39
C PHE A 42 -17.28 -1.31 -19.80
N GLY A 43 -18.59 -1.57 -19.90
CA GLY A 43 -19.30 -1.50 -21.18
C GLY A 43 -19.00 -2.66 -22.14
N VAL A 44 -18.35 -3.74 -21.67
CA VAL A 44 -17.93 -4.88 -22.52
C VAL A 44 -18.80 -6.12 -22.38
N CYS A 45 -19.51 -6.28 -21.25
CA CYS A 45 -20.44 -7.38 -21.08
C CYS A 45 -21.64 -7.25 -22.02
N GLN A 46 -22.26 -8.38 -22.37
CA GLN A 46 -23.36 -8.45 -23.34
C GLN A 46 -24.49 -7.44 -23.02
N GLN A 47 -24.94 -7.39 -21.77
CA GLN A 47 -26.05 -6.52 -21.36
C GLN A 47 -25.69 -5.04 -21.47
N SER A 48 -24.42 -4.67 -21.23
CA SER A 48 -23.94 -3.31 -21.46
C SER A 48 -23.86 -2.98 -22.95
N VAL A 49 -23.40 -3.89 -23.79
CA VAL A 49 -23.38 -3.71 -25.25
C VAL A 49 -24.80 -3.53 -25.80
N GLU A 50 -25.75 -4.33 -25.30
CA GLU A 50 -27.18 -4.20 -25.63
C GLU A 50 -27.77 -2.88 -25.12
N TRP A 51 -27.36 -2.41 -23.93
CA TRP A 51 -27.76 -1.11 -23.42
C TRP A 51 -27.25 0.03 -24.31
N ILE A 52 -25.97 0.01 -24.68
CA ILE A 52 -25.32 1.00 -25.54
C ILE A 52 -26.02 1.04 -26.91
N SER A 53 -26.26 -0.13 -27.51
CA SER A 53 -26.92 -0.25 -28.81
C SER A 53 -28.35 0.34 -28.82
N ARG A 54 -29.08 0.18 -27.70
CA ARG A 54 -30.43 0.76 -27.55
C ARG A 54 -30.44 2.28 -27.41
N HIS A 55 -29.34 2.87 -26.96
CA HIS A 55 -29.18 4.33 -26.85
C HIS A 55 -28.65 4.98 -28.14
N ALA A 56 -28.61 4.22 -29.25
CA ALA A 56 -28.38 4.66 -30.62
C ALA A 56 -27.44 5.87 -30.78
N ILE A 57 -27.98 7.09 -30.91
CA ILE A 57 -27.21 8.32 -31.07
C ILE A 57 -26.70 8.78 -29.70
N GLY A 58 -25.38 8.70 -29.50
CA GLY A 58 -24.72 9.10 -28.24
C GLY A 58 -24.61 7.98 -27.21
N GLY A 59 -25.18 6.80 -27.49
CA GLY A 59 -24.94 5.59 -26.70
C GLY A 59 -23.48 5.17 -26.78
N ASP A 60 -22.73 5.36 -25.70
CA ASP A 60 -21.35 4.90 -25.58
C ASP A 60 -21.03 4.41 -24.15
N LYS A 61 -19.77 4.03 -23.93
CA LYS A 61 -19.32 3.56 -22.61
C LYS A 61 -19.40 4.66 -21.56
N GLN A 62 -19.10 5.91 -21.91
CA GLN A 62 -19.08 7.02 -20.97
C GLN A 62 -20.49 7.35 -20.48
N LEU A 63 -21.45 7.46 -21.40
CA LEU A 63 -22.86 7.67 -21.09
C LEU A 63 -23.40 6.54 -20.21
N LEU A 64 -23.05 5.28 -20.50
CA LEU A 64 -23.41 4.14 -19.66
C LEU A 64 -22.86 4.29 -18.23
N ALA A 65 -21.58 4.64 -18.08
CA ALA A 65 -20.94 4.80 -16.77
C ALA A 65 -21.52 5.97 -15.97
N LEU A 66 -21.66 7.14 -16.61
CA LEU A 66 -22.23 8.34 -15.99
C LEU A 66 -23.71 8.15 -15.63
N SER A 67 -24.49 7.47 -16.47
CA SER A 67 -25.89 7.11 -16.16
C SER A 67 -25.96 6.18 -14.96
N HIS A 68 -25.07 5.19 -14.88
CA HIS A 68 -24.98 4.32 -13.71
C HIS A 68 -24.64 5.10 -12.43
N MET A 69 -23.65 6.00 -12.47
CA MET A 69 -23.30 6.85 -11.31
C MET A 69 -24.49 7.71 -10.87
N LYS A 70 -25.24 8.29 -11.83
CA LYS A 70 -26.46 9.05 -11.58
C LYS A 70 -27.52 8.20 -10.89
N ASP A 71 -27.80 7.01 -11.41
CA ASP A 71 -28.82 6.10 -10.87
C ASP A 71 -28.49 5.68 -9.43
N ILE A 72 -27.23 5.37 -9.15
CA ILE A 72 -26.77 5.03 -7.79
C ILE A 72 -26.85 6.24 -6.85
N ALA A 73 -26.46 7.43 -7.31
CA ALA A 73 -26.54 8.64 -6.48
C ALA A 73 -27.99 9.01 -6.14
N LEU A 74 -28.91 8.87 -7.09
CA LEU A 74 -30.34 9.07 -6.87
C LEU A 74 -30.90 8.04 -5.88
N PHE A 75 -30.53 6.76 -6.03
CA PHE A 75 -30.94 5.71 -5.11
C PHE A 75 -30.48 5.97 -3.67
N VAL A 76 -29.22 6.41 -3.47
CA VAL A 76 -28.72 6.80 -2.15
C VAL A 76 -29.53 7.96 -1.56
N LYS A 77 -29.81 8.99 -2.37
CA LYS A 77 -30.58 10.16 -1.94
C LYS A 77 -32.05 9.83 -1.65
N GLU A 78 -32.63 8.83 -2.29
CA GLU A 78 -33.99 8.35 -1.98
C GLU A 78 -34.05 7.68 -0.62
N LEU A 79 -33.00 6.92 -0.26
CA LEU A 79 -32.91 6.21 1.02
C LEU A 79 -32.45 7.08 2.20
N THR A 80 -32.03 8.32 1.95
CA THR A 80 -31.41 9.18 2.96
C THR A 80 -31.92 10.61 2.93
N GLU A 81 -32.12 11.21 4.10
CA GLU A 81 -32.56 12.60 4.20
C GLU A 81 -31.35 13.56 4.12
N GLY A 82 -31.08 14.08 2.92
CA GLY A 82 -30.11 15.16 2.74
C GLY A 82 -28.64 14.73 2.69
N THR A 83 -28.35 13.46 2.39
CA THR A 83 -26.97 12.99 2.20
C THR A 83 -26.34 13.59 0.94
N THR A 84 -25.10 14.07 1.09
CA THR A 84 -24.22 14.39 -0.02
C THR A 84 -23.51 13.13 -0.51
N VAL A 85 -23.68 12.81 -1.80
CA VAL A 85 -23.01 11.65 -2.42
C VAL A 85 -21.63 12.08 -2.90
N LEU A 86 -20.61 11.30 -2.56
CA LEU A 86 -19.22 11.52 -2.95
C LEU A 86 -18.76 10.42 -3.92
N ALA A 87 -17.96 10.77 -4.92
CA ALA A 87 -17.33 9.81 -5.82
C ALA A 87 -15.91 10.26 -6.17
N TRP A 88 -15.02 9.32 -6.49
CA TRP A 88 -13.67 9.66 -6.90
C TRP A 88 -13.65 10.39 -8.25
N HIS A 89 -12.73 11.34 -8.38
CA HIS A 89 -12.66 12.24 -9.53
C HIS A 89 -12.08 11.63 -10.81
N ASP A 90 -11.32 10.53 -10.72
CA ASP A 90 -10.45 10.02 -11.77
C ASP A 90 -11.23 9.54 -13.00
N MET A 91 -12.37 8.89 -12.79
CA MET A 91 -13.29 8.56 -13.88
C MET A 91 -13.98 9.82 -14.44
N LEU A 92 -14.41 10.75 -13.57
CA LEU A 92 -15.13 11.97 -13.97
C LEU A 92 -14.28 12.93 -14.80
N LYS A 93 -12.99 13.09 -14.49
CA LYS A 93 -12.08 13.94 -15.28
C LYS A 93 -11.72 13.35 -16.64
N ALA A 94 -11.92 12.05 -16.84
CA ALA A 94 -11.62 11.36 -18.10
C ALA A 94 -12.81 11.34 -19.07
N PHE A 95 -14.02 11.70 -18.61
CA PHE A 95 -15.24 11.68 -19.40
C PHE A 95 -15.60 13.04 -19.98
N ASP A 96 -16.44 13.04 -21.03
CA ASP A 96 -16.91 14.26 -21.68
C ASP A 96 -17.70 15.13 -20.70
N PHE A 97 -17.22 16.35 -20.49
CA PHE A 97 -17.81 17.31 -19.56
C PHE A 97 -19.23 17.75 -19.99
N HIS A 98 -19.60 17.66 -21.27
CA HIS A 98 -20.96 17.95 -21.73
C HIS A 98 -21.94 16.86 -21.29
N LEU A 99 -21.54 15.59 -21.35
CA LEU A 99 -22.37 14.48 -20.86
C LEU A 99 -22.62 14.60 -19.35
N ILE A 100 -21.62 15.03 -18.60
CA ILE A 100 -21.73 15.31 -17.16
C ILE A 100 -22.75 16.42 -16.90
N ALA A 101 -22.69 17.50 -17.69
CA ALA A 101 -23.62 18.63 -17.63
C ALA A 101 -25.06 18.20 -17.94
N ASP A 102 -25.26 17.49 -19.06
CA ASP A 102 -26.56 17.01 -19.53
C ASP A 102 -27.22 16.07 -18.51
N LEU A 103 -26.42 15.22 -17.87
CA LEU A 103 -26.89 14.33 -16.81
C LEU A 103 -27.11 15.03 -15.47
N LYS A 104 -26.68 16.30 -15.34
CA LYS A 104 -26.75 17.12 -14.12
C LYS A 104 -26.05 16.48 -12.93
N LEU A 105 -24.93 15.81 -13.17
CA LEU A 105 -24.21 15.10 -12.10
C LEU A 105 -23.69 16.03 -11.01
N GLY A 106 -23.39 17.29 -11.33
CA GLY A 106 -23.00 18.31 -10.36
C GLY A 106 -24.04 18.64 -9.29
N GLU A 107 -25.32 18.34 -9.54
CA GLU A 107 -26.41 18.48 -8.56
C GLU A 107 -26.51 17.25 -7.63
N LEU A 108 -25.92 16.13 -8.03
CA LEU A 108 -26.09 14.83 -7.37
C LEU A 108 -24.86 14.38 -6.60
N ILE A 109 -23.66 14.64 -7.14
CA ILE A 109 -22.38 14.11 -6.66
C ILE A 109 -21.40 15.26 -6.43
N GLU A 110 -20.68 15.23 -5.30
CA GLU A 110 -19.51 16.08 -5.06
C GLU A 110 -18.23 15.24 -5.26
N PRO A 111 -17.41 15.49 -6.30
CA PRO A 111 -16.20 14.71 -6.56
C PRO A 111 -15.15 14.82 -5.47
N VAL A 112 -14.43 13.74 -5.22
CA VAL A 112 -13.27 13.67 -4.34
C VAL A 112 -12.02 13.51 -5.18
N ILE A 113 -11.18 14.53 -5.15
CA ILE A 113 -9.93 14.59 -5.89
C ILE A 113 -8.84 13.98 -5.04
N TRP A 114 -8.18 12.96 -5.57
CA TRP A 114 -7.06 12.29 -4.94
C TRP A 114 -5.83 12.39 -5.84
N ASP A 115 -4.69 12.59 -5.20
CA ASP A 115 -3.38 12.60 -5.82
C ASP A 115 -2.38 12.32 -4.72
N TYR A 116 -1.65 11.22 -4.87
CA TYR A 116 -0.73 10.76 -3.86
C TYR A 116 0.70 11.27 -4.08
N SER A 117 0.98 11.96 -5.19
CA SER A 117 2.27 12.59 -5.41
C SER A 117 2.48 13.79 -4.48
N GLU A 118 3.72 14.03 -4.09
CA GLU A 118 4.09 15.17 -3.23
C GLU A 118 3.90 16.54 -3.89
N ASN A 119 3.60 16.56 -5.20
CA ASN A 119 3.45 17.78 -6.00
C ASN A 119 2.12 17.86 -6.77
N ILE A 120 1.15 17.00 -6.46
CA ILE A 120 -0.19 16.99 -7.09
C ILE A 120 -0.13 16.93 -8.63
N VAL A 121 0.70 16.04 -9.17
CA VAL A 121 1.07 15.96 -10.60
C VAL A 121 -0.02 15.37 -11.51
N THR A 122 -1.04 14.73 -10.96
CA THR A 122 -2.15 14.12 -11.72
C THR A 122 -3.27 15.12 -12.01
N MET A 123 -3.22 16.28 -11.36
CA MET A 123 -4.15 17.39 -11.57
C MET A 123 -3.48 18.60 -12.20
N THR A 124 -2.18 18.81 -11.94
CA THR A 124 -1.36 19.77 -12.67
C THR A 124 -0.88 19.09 -13.95
N GLY A 125 -1.33 19.51 -15.12
CA GLY A 125 -0.99 18.88 -16.41
C GLY A 125 0.48 19.06 -16.80
N VAL A 126 1.43 18.51 -16.03
CA VAL A 126 2.86 18.61 -16.30
C VAL A 126 3.25 17.53 -17.30
N ASN A 127 2.99 17.80 -18.58
CA ASN A 127 3.83 17.23 -19.62
C ASN A 127 5.25 17.76 -19.38
N ARG A 128 6.18 16.90 -18.92
CA ARG A 128 7.62 17.20 -18.71
C ARG A 128 8.39 17.54 -20.00
N LEU A 129 7.70 17.98 -21.05
CA LEU A 129 8.31 18.44 -22.30
C LEU A 129 7.61 19.74 -22.72
N ARG A 130 8.36 20.84 -22.61
CA ARG A 130 8.10 22.23 -23.02
C ARG A 130 7.73 23.22 -21.91
N PHE A 131 8.64 24.19 -21.77
CA PHE A 131 8.47 25.60 -21.43
C PHE A 131 7.22 26.24 -22.07
N LEU A 132 6.02 25.88 -21.60
CA LEU A 132 4.82 26.68 -21.77
C LEU A 132 3.93 26.42 -20.55
N PHE A 133 3.51 27.49 -19.89
CA PHE A 133 2.54 27.49 -18.82
C PHE A 133 1.21 26.94 -19.35
N PHE A 134 1.01 25.63 -19.24
CA PHE A 134 -0.26 24.99 -19.57
C PHE A 134 -1.15 25.02 -18.33
N THR A 135 -2.26 25.71 -18.50
CA THR A 135 -3.37 25.91 -17.56
C THR A 135 -3.82 24.60 -16.89
N ASP A 136 -4.18 24.71 -15.60
CA ASP A 136 -4.82 23.73 -14.73
C ASP A 136 -6.16 23.16 -15.28
N SER A 137 -6.11 22.47 -16.43
CA SER A 137 -7.31 22.02 -17.16
C SER A 137 -8.19 21.08 -16.34
N ALA A 138 -7.63 20.08 -15.68
CA ALA A 138 -8.42 19.10 -14.93
C ALA A 138 -9.20 19.72 -13.75
N PHE A 139 -8.63 20.71 -13.06
CA PHE A 139 -9.36 21.43 -12.01
C PHE A 139 -10.44 22.34 -12.59
N SER A 140 -10.15 23.02 -13.70
CA SER A 140 -11.10 23.90 -14.38
C SER A 140 -12.30 23.13 -14.99
N ASP A 141 -12.03 21.98 -15.59
CA ASP A 141 -13.05 21.13 -16.22
C ASP A 141 -13.99 20.53 -15.17
N LEU A 142 -13.44 20.05 -14.05
CA LEU A 142 -14.25 19.62 -12.92
C LEU A 142 -15.04 20.80 -12.32
N ALA A 143 -14.42 21.96 -12.13
CA ALA A 143 -15.09 23.14 -11.57
C ALA A 143 -16.24 23.67 -12.45
N SER A 144 -16.22 23.38 -13.75
CA SER A 144 -17.26 23.79 -14.70
C SER A 144 -18.58 23.05 -14.47
N ASN A 145 -18.52 21.81 -14.00
CA ASN A 145 -19.70 20.98 -13.74
C ASN A 145 -19.99 20.80 -12.25
N PHE A 146 -18.96 20.86 -11.40
CA PHE A 146 -19.06 20.53 -9.98
C PHE A 146 -18.76 21.76 -9.13
N PRO A 147 -19.79 22.43 -8.56
CA PRO A 147 -19.61 23.63 -7.77
C PRO A 147 -18.91 23.37 -6.42
N VAL A 148 -18.87 22.11 -5.98
CA VAL A 148 -18.17 21.66 -4.78
C VAL A 148 -17.36 20.42 -5.08
N VAL A 149 -16.08 20.45 -4.70
CA VAL A 149 -15.17 19.30 -4.78
C VAL A 149 -14.46 19.09 -3.45
N TRP A 150 -13.95 17.89 -3.22
CA TRP A 150 -13.20 17.50 -2.03
C TRP A 150 -11.76 17.20 -2.38
N ALA A 151 -10.84 17.45 -1.45
CA ALA A 151 -9.45 17.02 -1.55
C ALA A 151 -9.20 15.82 -0.60
N SER A 152 -8.57 14.79 -1.13
CA SER A 152 -8.10 13.61 -0.40
C SER A 152 -6.59 13.46 -0.57
N SER A 153 -5.86 13.64 0.52
CA SER A 153 -4.43 13.38 0.56
C SER A 153 -4.11 11.89 0.63
N ALA A 154 -2.84 11.56 0.36
CA ALA A 154 -2.28 10.25 0.55
C ALA A 154 -2.41 9.80 2.01
N TYR A 155 -2.81 8.54 2.17
CA TYR A 155 -2.92 7.86 3.45
C TYR A 155 -2.25 6.50 3.38
N LYS A 156 -2.06 5.83 4.54
CA LYS A 156 -1.34 4.56 4.71
C LYS A 156 -1.58 3.59 3.56
N GLY A 157 -0.51 3.25 2.83
CA GLY A 157 -0.54 2.29 1.72
C GLY A 157 -0.72 2.91 0.33
N ALA A 158 -0.96 4.21 0.22
CA ALA A 158 -1.18 4.92 -1.04
C ALA A 158 0.08 5.11 -1.93
N ASN A 159 1.16 4.35 -1.67
CA ASN A 159 2.42 4.47 -2.40
C ASN A 159 2.43 3.54 -3.62
N PHE A 160 2.08 2.27 -3.40
CA PHE A 160 2.01 1.23 -4.43
C PHE A 160 1.27 -0.01 -3.85
N PRO A 161 0.69 -0.88 -4.70
CA PRO A 161 -0.17 -1.98 -4.24
C PRO A 161 0.45 -2.93 -3.22
N SER A 162 1.78 -3.11 -3.26
CA SER A 162 2.52 -3.99 -2.35
C SER A 162 3.20 -3.24 -1.20
N ALA A 163 2.82 -2.00 -0.90
CA ALA A 163 3.42 -1.21 0.18
C ALA A 163 3.10 -1.81 1.55
N LYS A 164 4.15 -2.23 2.27
CA LYS A 164 4.04 -2.84 3.61
C LYS A 164 4.38 -1.85 4.72
N TYR A 165 5.26 -0.90 4.43
CA TYR A 165 5.75 0.08 5.38
C TYR A 165 5.11 1.45 5.13
N ILE A 166 4.96 2.21 6.20
CA ILE A 166 4.36 3.54 6.19
C ILE A 166 5.46 4.55 5.94
N ASP A 167 5.29 5.36 4.89
CA ASP A 167 6.17 6.49 4.60
C ASP A 167 5.56 7.78 5.15
N ILE A 168 5.88 8.09 6.40
CA ILE A 168 5.32 9.27 7.09
C ILE A 168 5.73 10.56 6.38
N GLN A 169 6.97 10.64 5.87
CA GLN A 169 7.48 11.84 5.23
C GLN A 169 6.74 12.12 3.94
N HIS A 170 6.53 11.08 3.13
CA HIS A 170 5.74 11.16 1.92
C HIS A 170 4.31 11.67 2.18
N TYR A 171 3.62 11.06 3.15
CA TYR A 171 2.26 11.47 3.51
C TYR A 171 2.21 12.90 4.05
N GLU A 172 3.16 13.30 4.90
CA GLU A 172 3.23 14.67 5.42
C GLU A 172 3.42 15.69 4.30
N THR A 173 4.36 15.45 3.39
CA THR A 173 4.64 16.32 2.24
C THR A 173 3.42 16.43 1.32
N ASN A 174 2.78 15.31 0.98
CA ASN A 174 1.55 15.32 0.18
C ASN A 174 0.41 16.10 0.87
N ASN A 175 0.25 15.94 2.19
CA ASN A 175 -0.74 16.70 2.95
C ASN A 175 -0.49 18.22 2.88
N LEU A 176 0.78 18.64 2.97
CA LEU A 176 1.15 20.05 2.83
C LEU A 176 0.87 20.56 1.41
N ALA A 177 1.21 19.78 0.38
CA ALA A 177 0.92 20.13 -1.01
C ALA A 177 -0.58 20.33 -1.28
N TRP A 178 -1.45 19.51 -0.68
CA TRP A 178 -2.91 19.69 -0.76
C TRP A 178 -3.42 20.94 -0.02
N ILE A 179 -2.72 21.38 1.03
CA ILE A 179 -3.03 22.63 1.72
C ILE A 179 -2.66 23.83 0.85
N ASP A 180 -1.47 23.78 0.22
CA ASP A 180 -0.96 24.87 -0.60
C ASP A 180 -1.74 25.02 -1.93
N THR A 181 -2.09 23.89 -2.57
CA THR A 181 -2.85 23.90 -3.84
C THR A 181 -4.23 24.55 -3.70
N LYS A 182 -4.88 24.42 -2.52
CA LYS A 182 -6.16 25.08 -2.22
C LYS A 182 -6.08 26.61 -2.27
N ILE A 183 -4.89 27.18 -2.09
CA ILE A 183 -4.67 28.63 -2.05
C ILE A 183 -4.55 29.21 -3.47
N VAL A 184 -4.17 28.39 -4.47
CA VAL A 184 -3.74 28.87 -5.79
C VAL A 184 -4.65 28.43 -6.94
N GLY A 185 -5.20 27.22 -6.93
CA GLY A 185 -5.70 26.56 -8.16
C GLY A 185 -7.19 26.71 -8.51
N PHE A 186 -8.04 27.19 -7.61
CA PHE A 186 -9.49 27.28 -7.87
C PHE A 186 -9.92 28.76 -8.01
N GLY A 187 -9.75 29.33 -9.19
CA GLY A 187 -10.31 30.64 -9.52
C GLY A 187 -11.83 30.62 -9.32
N SER A 188 -12.32 31.40 -8.35
CA SER A 188 -13.69 31.87 -8.06
C SER A 188 -14.96 31.00 -8.26
N GLY A 189 -14.93 29.83 -8.91
CA GLY A 189 -16.12 29.06 -9.32
C GLY A 189 -16.50 27.88 -8.42
N ALA A 190 -15.52 27.09 -7.95
CA ALA A 190 -15.78 25.88 -7.16
C ALA A 190 -15.27 25.98 -5.71
N LYS A 191 -16.06 25.49 -4.74
CA LYS A 191 -15.68 25.43 -3.32
C LYS A 191 -14.96 24.12 -3.01
N VAL A 192 -13.72 24.20 -2.51
CA VAL A 192 -12.95 23.00 -2.15
C VAL A 192 -13.12 22.65 -0.67
N ARG A 193 -13.84 21.58 -0.38
CA ARG A 193 -13.95 21.02 0.97
C ARG A 193 -12.75 20.12 1.29
N LYS A 194 -12.47 19.90 2.58
CA LYS A 194 -11.53 18.87 3.06
C LYS A 194 -12.36 17.73 3.61
N ILE A 195 -12.00 16.49 3.32
CA ILE A 195 -12.64 15.34 3.99
C ILE A 195 -12.57 15.56 5.51
N PRO A 196 -13.67 15.38 6.27
CA PRO A 196 -13.72 15.79 7.67
C PRO A 196 -12.58 15.21 8.51
N ARG A 197 -12.12 16.02 9.46
CA ARG A 197 -10.97 15.77 10.36
C ARG A 197 -11.04 14.45 11.13
N HIS A 198 -12.20 13.80 11.24
CA HIS A 198 -12.31 12.49 11.90
C HIS A 198 -11.57 11.36 11.17
N TYR A 199 -11.35 11.47 9.86
CA TYR A 199 -10.39 10.61 9.13
C TYR A 199 -8.92 10.98 9.45
N TYR A 200 -8.68 12.27 9.77
CA TYR A 200 -7.38 12.86 10.12
C TYR A 200 -7.05 12.84 11.61
N ASN A 201 -7.93 12.39 12.52
CA ASN A 201 -7.57 12.31 13.94
C ASN A 201 -6.45 11.27 14.17
N ARG A 202 -6.38 10.23 13.31
CA ARG A 202 -5.19 9.38 13.20
C ARG A 202 -3.97 10.06 12.58
N MET A 203 -4.13 11.19 11.87
CA MET A 203 -3.00 12.00 11.36
C MET A 203 -2.51 13.06 12.36
N ALA A 204 -3.34 13.58 13.26
CA ALA A 204 -2.84 14.38 14.39
C ALA A 204 -2.01 13.51 15.33
N GLU A 205 -2.47 12.28 15.56
CA GLU A 205 -1.69 11.17 16.10
C GLU A 205 -0.40 10.97 15.28
N ILE A 206 -0.44 10.73 13.96
CA ILE A 206 0.79 10.47 13.16
C ILE A 206 1.71 11.70 13.04
N ARG A 207 1.23 12.94 13.07
CA ARG A 207 2.10 14.14 13.14
C ARG A 207 2.80 14.21 14.49
N SER A 208 2.09 13.94 15.59
CA SER A 208 2.70 13.76 16.90
C SER A 208 3.72 12.60 16.88
N TYR A 209 3.40 11.45 16.26
CA TYR A 209 4.27 10.28 16.20
C TYR A 209 5.44 10.40 15.22
N GLY A 210 5.30 11.11 14.10
CA GLY A 210 6.36 11.34 13.11
C GLY A 210 7.37 12.38 13.59
N TYR A 211 6.88 13.40 14.31
CA TYR A 211 7.71 14.35 15.03
C TYR A 211 8.40 13.67 16.23
N ASN A 212 7.70 12.81 16.98
CA ASN A 212 8.28 12.02 18.07
C ASN A 212 9.26 10.94 17.57
N MET A 213 9.01 10.26 16.45
CA MET A 213 9.94 9.24 15.92
C MET A 213 11.23 9.84 15.39
N ARG A 214 11.21 10.99 14.71
CA ARG A 214 12.44 11.72 14.32
C ARG A 214 13.30 12.06 15.54
N ASN A 215 12.67 12.45 16.65
CA ASN A 215 13.38 12.83 17.86
C ASN A 215 13.84 11.63 18.70
N ILE A 216 13.09 10.52 18.72
CA ILE A 216 13.48 9.25 19.35
C ILE A 216 14.66 8.59 18.61
N THR A 217 14.70 8.62 17.28
CA THR A 217 15.87 8.13 16.52
C THR A 217 17.11 8.99 16.69
N ASN A 218 16.96 10.26 17.09
CA ASN A 218 18.06 11.22 17.28
C ASN A 218 18.40 11.50 18.75
N GLY A 219 17.78 10.81 19.72
CA GLY A 219 18.08 10.94 21.14
C GLY A 219 17.62 12.25 21.82
N TYR A 220 16.67 12.98 21.22
CA TYR A 220 16.10 14.18 21.82
C TYR A 220 14.74 13.88 22.48
N ALA A 221 14.59 14.21 23.76
CA ALA A 221 13.30 14.25 24.43
C ALA A 221 12.47 15.41 23.86
N VAL A 222 11.17 15.19 23.64
CA VAL A 222 10.27 16.21 23.09
C VAL A 222 9.27 16.60 24.16
N ASP A 223 9.37 17.82 24.67
CA ASP A 223 8.34 18.44 25.51
C ASP A 223 7.14 18.86 24.65
N GLY A 224 5.93 18.60 25.14
CA GLY A 224 4.73 19.36 24.75
C GLY A 224 3.65 18.68 23.91
N ILE A 225 3.54 17.34 23.89
CA ILE A 225 2.31 16.68 23.38
C ILE A 225 1.80 15.66 24.42
N GLU A 226 0.82 16.08 25.24
CA GLU A 226 0.07 15.17 26.11
C GLU A 226 -0.83 14.27 25.25
N CYS A 227 -0.63 12.95 25.32
CA CYS A 227 -1.58 11.96 24.84
C CYS A 227 -2.75 11.88 25.83
N THR A 228 -3.86 12.56 25.55
CA THR A 228 -4.95 12.74 26.53
C THR A 228 -5.97 11.60 26.64
N ASP A 229 -5.88 10.55 25.81
CA ASP A 229 -6.84 9.42 25.84
C ASP A 229 -6.16 8.07 26.16
N CYS A 230 -5.40 8.03 27.26
CA CYS A 230 -4.86 6.79 27.78
C CYS A 230 -5.75 6.25 28.90
N VAL A 231 -6.32 5.07 28.69
CA VAL A 231 -7.13 4.34 29.69
C VAL A 231 -6.28 3.90 30.90
N ASP A 232 -4.94 4.02 30.83
CA ASP A 232 -4.02 3.48 31.84
C ASP A 232 -2.82 4.40 32.21
N GLY A 233 -2.93 5.72 32.00
CA GLY A 233 -1.96 6.68 32.53
C GLY A 233 -0.50 6.55 32.03
N SER A 234 -0.22 5.75 31.00
CA SER A 234 1.11 5.60 30.42
C SER A 234 1.38 6.62 29.30
N GLU A 235 2.48 7.38 29.40
CA GLU A 235 2.93 8.41 28.44
C GLU A 235 3.33 7.89 27.03
N LYS A 236 3.01 6.63 26.68
CA LYS A 236 3.36 6.02 25.39
C LYS A 236 2.10 5.72 24.56
N GLY A 237 1.82 6.62 23.62
CA GLY A 237 1.03 6.45 22.41
C GLY A 237 -0.18 5.50 22.45
N CYS A 238 -1.39 6.05 22.61
CA CYS A 238 -2.59 5.28 22.90
C CYS A 238 -3.49 5.04 21.66
N PHE A 239 -3.21 3.96 20.91
CA PHE A 239 -4.24 3.33 20.09
C PHE A 239 -4.12 1.79 20.10
N THR A 240 -5.26 1.11 20.01
CA THR A 240 -5.32 -0.36 19.96
C THR A 240 -4.50 -0.90 18.79
N GLY A 241 -3.49 -1.74 19.08
CA GLY A 241 -2.56 -2.28 18.08
C GLY A 241 -1.28 -1.48 17.88
N PHE A 242 -0.99 -0.47 18.74
CA PHE A 242 0.26 0.29 18.68
C PHE A 242 1.52 -0.59 18.83
N SER A 243 1.49 -1.63 19.66
CA SER A 243 2.58 -2.61 19.79
C SER A 243 2.90 -3.30 18.46
N VAL A 244 1.87 -3.71 17.71
CA VAL A 244 2.03 -4.30 16.37
C VAL A 244 2.70 -3.30 15.42
N TYR A 245 2.25 -2.04 15.47
CA TYR A 245 2.85 -0.97 14.67
C TYR A 245 4.34 -0.80 14.98
N LEU A 246 4.73 -0.68 16.25
CA LEU A 246 6.13 -0.53 16.65
C LEU A 246 6.99 -1.74 16.26
N LEU A 247 6.48 -2.95 16.50
CA LEU A 247 7.19 -4.18 16.16
C LEU A 247 7.39 -4.29 14.64
N PHE A 248 6.38 -3.97 13.84
CA PHE A 248 6.45 -4.17 12.39
C PHE A 248 7.15 -3.03 11.64
N GLN A 249 6.78 -1.78 11.91
CA GLN A 249 7.36 -0.60 11.26
C GLN A 249 8.75 -0.24 11.82
N GLY A 250 9.05 -0.67 13.06
CA GLY A 250 10.36 -0.49 13.67
C GLY A 250 11.22 -1.75 13.52
N SER A 251 11.13 -2.62 14.53
CA SER A 251 12.08 -3.73 14.72
C SER A 251 12.12 -4.71 13.55
N ALA A 252 10.96 -5.13 13.02
CA ALA A 252 10.91 -6.07 11.90
C ALA A 252 11.52 -5.46 10.64
N GLN A 253 11.13 -4.24 10.27
CA GLN A 253 11.67 -3.55 9.10
C GLN A 253 13.20 -3.41 9.17
N GLN A 254 13.72 -2.94 10.30
CA GLN A 254 15.16 -2.74 10.50
C GLN A 254 15.92 -4.07 10.47
N THR A 255 15.44 -5.08 11.20
CA THR A 255 16.08 -6.39 11.26
C THR A 255 16.04 -7.10 9.89
N ILE A 256 14.92 -7.04 9.17
CA ILE A 256 14.81 -7.62 7.83
C ILE A 256 15.77 -6.90 6.86
N SER A 257 15.84 -5.57 6.91
CA SER A 257 16.76 -4.79 6.08
C SER A 257 18.23 -5.13 6.39
N PHE A 258 18.57 -5.26 7.68
CA PHE A 258 19.90 -5.66 8.12
C PHE A 258 20.24 -7.07 7.62
N ILE A 259 19.37 -8.06 7.88
CA ILE A 259 19.57 -9.45 7.45
C ILE A 259 19.75 -9.50 5.93
N ASN A 260 18.90 -8.84 5.14
CA ASN A 260 19.07 -8.84 3.67
C ASN A 260 20.42 -8.24 3.25
N SER A 261 20.84 -7.13 3.85
CA SER A 261 22.17 -6.54 3.59
C SER A 261 23.29 -7.53 3.92
N GLU A 262 23.21 -8.24 5.04
CA GLU A 262 24.19 -9.25 5.46
C GLU A 262 24.22 -10.45 4.50
N LEU A 263 23.06 -10.94 4.07
CA LEU A 263 22.98 -12.05 3.11
C LEU A 263 23.53 -11.68 1.73
N ASP A 264 23.32 -10.44 1.29
CA ASP A 264 23.70 -9.98 -0.05
C ASP A 264 25.17 -9.52 -0.14
N LYS A 265 25.77 -9.06 0.96
CA LYS A 265 27.18 -8.61 0.99
C LYS A 265 28.17 -9.69 1.42
N ASN A 266 27.70 -10.77 2.07
CA ASN A 266 28.59 -11.80 2.56
C ASN A 266 29.08 -12.72 1.43
N HIS A 267 30.26 -12.40 0.88
CA HIS A 267 30.89 -13.19 -0.19
C HIS A 267 31.15 -14.65 0.20
N HIS A 268 31.41 -14.94 1.49
CA HIS A 268 31.62 -16.31 1.96
C HIS A 268 30.33 -17.13 1.89
N LEU A 269 29.22 -16.53 2.30
CA LEU A 269 27.90 -17.12 2.16
C LEU A 269 27.55 -17.33 0.68
N LEU A 270 27.70 -16.29 -0.16
CA LEU A 270 27.36 -16.35 -1.58
C LEU A 270 28.19 -17.38 -2.37
N GLY A 271 29.42 -17.66 -1.94
CA GLY A 271 30.26 -18.68 -2.56
C GLY A 271 29.63 -20.07 -2.53
N TRP A 272 28.97 -20.40 -1.40
CA TRP A 272 28.37 -21.71 -1.15
C TRP A 272 26.85 -21.74 -1.33
N MET A 273 26.15 -20.64 -0.99
CA MET A 273 24.70 -20.59 -0.87
C MET A 273 23.99 -19.88 -2.03
N SER A 274 24.72 -19.59 -3.12
CA SER A 274 24.03 -19.17 -4.35
C SER A 274 23.12 -20.30 -4.87
N PRO A 275 21.99 -19.99 -5.54
CA PRO A 275 21.10 -21.02 -6.09
C PRO A 275 21.82 -22.03 -6.99
N TYR A 276 22.81 -21.57 -7.78
CA TYR A 276 23.60 -22.42 -8.66
C TYR A 276 24.59 -23.30 -7.85
N SER A 277 25.28 -22.72 -6.86
CA SER A 277 26.20 -23.44 -5.97
C SER A 277 25.50 -24.59 -5.24
N ILE A 278 24.33 -24.30 -4.66
CA ILE A 278 23.50 -25.28 -3.95
C ILE A 278 23.07 -26.40 -4.90
N ARG A 279 22.51 -26.05 -6.07
CA ARG A 279 21.96 -27.03 -7.02
C ARG A 279 23.01 -28.00 -7.55
N HIS A 280 24.23 -27.51 -7.76
CA HIS A 280 25.31 -28.30 -8.36
C HIS A 280 26.34 -28.80 -7.34
N ASN A 281 26.15 -28.54 -6.03
CA ASN A 281 27.11 -28.85 -4.97
C ASN A 281 28.52 -28.28 -5.24
N ILE A 282 28.61 -27.08 -5.83
CA ILE A 282 29.89 -26.43 -6.17
C ILE A 282 30.10 -25.17 -5.33
N THR A 283 31.34 -24.73 -5.18
CA THR A 283 31.70 -23.44 -4.56
C THR A 283 32.58 -22.60 -5.49
N GLN A 284 32.92 -21.37 -5.10
CA GLN A 284 33.82 -20.52 -5.88
C GLN A 284 35.25 -21.10 -5.92
N ASN A 285 35.91 -20.96 -7.07
CA ASN A 285 37.22 -21.57 -7.32
C ASN A 285 38.32 -21.09 -6.38
N TRP A 286 38.25 -19.87 -5.85
CA TRP A 286 39.26 -19.38 -4.90
C TRP A 286 39.24 -20.17 -3.58
N PHE A 287 38.06 -20.58 -3.10
CA PHE A 287 37.94 -21.50 -1.97
C PHE A 287 38.57 -22.83 -2.32
N VAL A 288 38.21 -23.40 -3.48
CA VAL A 288 38.77 -24.68 -3.93
C VAL A 288 40.29 -24.60 -4.08
N SER A 289 40.83 -23.52 -4.64
CA SER A 289 42.27 -23.31 -4.87
C SER A 289 43.05 -23.16 -3.57
N ALA A 290 42.49 -22.43 -2.59
CA ALA A 290 43.05 -22.33 -1.24
C ALA A 290 43.03 -23.68 -0.50
N LEU A 291 42.07 -24.55 -0.83
CA LEU A 291 41.87 -25.85 -0.19
C LEU A 291 42.67 -26.99 -0.87
N THR A 292 42.89 -26.94 -2.19
CA THR A 292 43.59 -27.99 -2.96
C THR A 292 45.10 -28.07 -2.72
N SER A 293 45.69 -27.14 -1.99
CA SER A 293 47.10 -27.21 -1.56
C SER A 293 47.32 -28.13 -0.36
N LEU A 294 46.26 -28.74 0.17
CA LEU A 294 46.26 -29.59 1.36
C LEU A 294 45.91 -31.04 1.00
N ILE A 295 46.43 -31.99 1.77
CA ILE A 295 46.11 -33.43 1.67
C ILE A 295 44.60 -33.62 1.85
N ASP A 296 44.00 -34.65 1.21
CA ASP A 296 42.56 -34.92 1.21
C ASP A 296 41.88 -34.89 2.59
N GLU A 297 42.56 -35.33 3.66
CA GLU A 297 42.03 -35.25 5.03
C GLU A 297 41.90 -33.81 5.57
N GLY A 298 42.83 -32.91 5.19
CA GLY A 298 42.77 -31.50 5.53
C GLY A 298 41.69 -30.74 4.77
N PHE A 299 41.44 -31.13 3.51
CA PHE A 299 40.42 -30.54 2.63
C PHE A 299 39.01 -30.67 3.23
N GLN A 300 38.63 -31.88 3.67
CA GLN A 300 37.32 -32.15 4.27
C GLN A 300 37.12 -31.38 5.59
N MET A 301 38.16 -31.33 6.43
CA MET A 301 38.11 -30.64 7.71
C MET A 301 37.88 -29.13 7.53
N LEU A 302 38.51 -28.52 6.54
CA LEU A 302 38.34 -27.09 6.26
C LEU A 302 36.96 -26.76 5.69
N ILE A 303 36.44 -27.57 4.78
CA ILE A 303 35.07 -27.39 4.28
C ILE A 303 34.06 -27.50 5.44
N PHE A 304 34.23 -28.51 6.29
CA PHE A 304 33.41 -28.66 7.49
C PHE A 304 33.49 -27.42 8.39
N LYS A 305 34.69 -26.87 8.62
CA LYS A 305 34.90 -25.64 9.38
C LYS A 305 34.17 -24.44 8.75
N TYR A 306 34.33 -24.22 7.44
CA TYR A 306 33.67 -23.11 6.74
C TYR A 306 32.14 -23.23 6.76
N LEU A 307 31.60 -24.42 6.50
CA LEU A 307 30.15 -24.64 6.57
C LEU A 307 29.62 -24.45 7.99
N ARG A 308 30.39 -24.82 9.02
CA ARG A 308 30.04 -24.56 10.42
C ARG A 308 30.03 -23.06 10.75
N GLU A 309 30.99 -22.29 10.23
CA GLU A 309 31.00 -20.83 10.36
C GLU A 309 29.76 -20.20 9.69
N ILE A 310 29.40 -20.68 8.48
CA ILE A 310 28.17 -20.25 7.79
C ILE A 310 26.92 -20.60 8.61
N GLN A 311 26.83 -21.81 9.17
CA GLN A 311 25.70 -22.21 10.03
C GLN A 311 25.58 -21.29 11.24
N SER A 312 26.68 -21.06 11.97
CA SER A 312 26.70 -20.19 13.15
C SER A 312 26.30 -18.75 12.83
N PHE A 313 26.74 -18.23 11.68
CA PHE A 313 26.32 -16.92 11.19
C PHE A 313 24.81 -16.86 10.92
N ILE A 314 24.26 -17.85 10.20
CA ILE A 314 22.82 -17.92 9.91
C ILE A 314 21.98 -18.08 11.18
N GLU A 315 22.43 -18.90 12.14
CA GLU A 315 21.79 -19.06 13.44
C GLU A 315 21.74 -17.73 14.21
N GLY A 316 22.82 -16.93 14.15
CA GLY A 316 22.86 -15.59 14.71
C GLY A 316 21.85 -14.63 14.07
N LEU A 317 21.60 -14.75 12.77
CA LEU A 317 20.55 -13.96 12.08
C LEU A 317 19.15 -14.45 12.46
N LEU A 318 18.93 -15.77 12.55
CA LEU A 318 17.67 -16.36 13.00
C LEU A 318 17.33 -15.92 14.43
N ALA A 319 18.31 -15.90 15.34
CA ALA A 319 18.14 -15.48 16.72
C ALA A 319 17.65 -14.01 16.85
N GLN A 320 17.90 -13.16 15.85
CA GLN A 320 17.42 -11.77 15.83
C GLN A 320 15.97 -11.66 15.37
N ILE A 321 15.55 -12.46 14.37
CA ILE A 321 14.21 -12.33 13.77
C ILE A 321 13.15 -13.22 14.43
N LEU A 322 13.52 -14.37 15.00
CA LEU A 322 12.57 -15.29 15.64
C LEU A 322 11.81 -14.68 16.83
N PRO A 323 12.44 -13.87 17.72
CA PRO A 323 11.70 -13.17 18.77
C PRO A 323 10.66 -12.19 18.20
N ILE A 324 11.00 -11.48 17.11
CA ILE A 324 10.09 -10.55 16.43
C ILE A 324 8.90 -11.31 15.84
N ASP A 325 9.12 -12.44 15.18
CA ASP A 325 8.04 -13.30 14.66
C ASP A 325 7.09 -13.75 15.78
N ARG A 326 7.64 -14.27 16.89
CA ARG A 326 6.86 -14.68 18.06
C ARG A 326 6.04 -13.52 18.64
N ASP A 327 6.67 -12.36 18.83
CA ASP A 327 6.05 -11.22 19.49
C ASP A 327 4.98 -10.60 18.58
N LEU A 328 5.20 -10.53 17.26
CA LEU A 328 4.18 -10.13 16.29
C LEU A 328 2.98 -11.08 16.30
N ARG A 329 3.21 -12.39 16.28
CA ARG A 329 2.14 -13.39 16.34
C ARG A 329 1.31 -13.24 17.60
N LYS A 330 1.97 -13.03 18.75
CA LYS A 330 1.31 -12.79 20.03
C LYS A 330 0.44 -11.53 20.00
N GLU A 331 0.99 -10.40 19.56
CA GLU A 331 0.27 -9.13 19.55
C GLU A 331 -0.88 -9.10 18.53
N LEU A 332 -0.69 -9.69 17.34
CA LEU A 332 -1.72 -9.78 16.31
C LEU A 332 -2.88 -10.71 16.73
N SER A 333 -2.59 -11.77 17.48
CA SER A 333 -3.61 -12.73 17.96
C SER A 333 -4.60 -12.09 18.95
N ASN A 334 -4.30 -10.91 19.49
CA ASN A 334 -5.23 -10.16 20.33
C ASN A 334 -6.37 -9.52 19.51
N PHE A 335 -6.21 -9.39 18.19
CA PHE A 335 -7.12 -8.66 17.32
C PHE A 335 -7.68 -9.49 16.17
N PHE A 336 -6.92 -10.47 15.69
CA PHE A 336 -7.23 -11.21 14.47
C PHE A 336 -7.31 -12.71 14.71
N PHE A 337 -8.11 -13.39 13.88
CA PHE A 337 -8.13 -14.84 13.83
C PHE A 337 -6.77 -15.38 13.41
N THR A 338 -6.42 -16.58 13.90
CA THR A 338 -5.13 -17.23 13.61
C THR A 338 -4.83 -17.30 12.10
N SER A 339 -5.83 -17.55 11.25
CA SER A 339 -5.65 -17.57 9.79
C SER A 339 -5.14 -16.23 9.23
N THR A 340 -5.68 -15.11 9.70
CA THR A 340 -5.25 -13.76 9.30
C THR A 340 -3.86 -13.45 9.85
N VAL A 341 -3.53 -13.91 11.06
CA VAL A 341 -2.18 -13.77 11.61
C VAL A 341 -1.18 -14.55 10.74
N GLU A 342 -1.46 -15.81 10.41
CA GLU A 342 -0.58 -16.60 9.55
C GLU A 342 -0.42 -15.99 8.15
N GLU A 343 -1.50 -15.51 7.54
CA GLU A 343 -1.45 -14.82 6.24
C GLU A 343 -0.53 -13.61 6.29
N PHE A 344 -0.67 -12.78 7.33
CA PHE A 344 0.19 -11.62 7.54
C PHE A 344 1.67 -12.03 7.67
N MET A 345 1.97 -13.03 8.52
CA MET A 345 3.35 -13.50 8.72
C MET A 345 3.93 -14.09 7.43
N PHE A 346 3.14 -14.89 6.69
CA PHE A 346 3.52 -15.49 5.42
C PHE A 346 3.87 -14.44 4.37
N ALA A 347 3.11 -13.34 4.29
CA ALA A 347 3.36 -12.27 3.34
C ALA A 347 4.53 -11.35 3.74
N THR A 348 5.00 -11.39 5.00
CA THR A 348 5.91 -10.39 5.55
C THR A 348 7.21 -10.96 6.11
N VAL A 349 7.16 -11.62 7.28
CA VAL A 349 8.32 -12.03 8.08
C VAL A 349 8.78 -13.46 7.74
N SER A 350 7.84 -14.38 7.46
CA SER A 350 8.17 -15.78 7.17
C SER A 350 9.13 -15.96 5.98
N PRO A 351 9.04 -15.19 4.86
CA PRO A 351 9.96 -15.36 3.74
C PRO A 351 11.44 -15.24 4.11
N ILE A 352 11.79 -14.32 5.03
CA ILE A 352 13.19 -14.19 5.47
C ILE A 352 13.61 -15.33 6.40
N ILE A 353 12.71 -15.77 7.28
CA ILE A 353 12.95 -16.91 8.19
C ILE A 353 13.15 -18.19 7.37
N ASP A 354 12.31 -18.42 6.37
CA ASP A 354 12.38 -19.60 5.51
C ASP A 354 13.63 -19.59 4.65
N ARG A 355 14.04 -18.43 4.12
CA ARG A 355 15.33 -18.28 3.41
C ARG A 355 16.51 -18.66 4.30
N LEU A 356 16.53 -18.19 5.55
CA LEU A 356 17.59 -18.51 6.52
C LEU A 356 17.58 -20.00 6.90
N ARG A 357 16.41 -20.59 7.18
CA ARG A 357 16.25 -22.02 7.47
C ARG A 357 16.71 -22.88 6.28
N ASN A 358 16.40 -22.46 5.06
CA ASN A 358 16.85 -23.14 3.86
C ASN A 358 18.39 -23.14 3.76
N TYR A 359 19.04 -21.98 3.97
CA TYR A 359 20.51 -21.94 3.99
C TYR A 359 21.12 -22.81 5.09
N LEU A 360 20.51 -22.87 6.28
CA LEU A 360 20.96 -23.73 7.37
C LEU A 360 20.88 -25.22 6.97
N ASN A 361 19.75 -25.63 6.38
CA ASN A 361 19.54 -26.98 5.90
C ASN A 361 20.53 -27.36 4.78
N GLU A 362 20.78 -26.44 3.85
CA GLU A 362 21.74 -26.66 2.76
C GLU A 362 23.18 -26.70 3.27
N ALA A 363 23.56 -25.83 4.20
CA ALA A 363 24.87 -25.90 4.84
C ALA A 363 25.09 -27.24 5.55
N LYS A 364 24.06 -27.74 6.25
CA LYS A 364 24.10 -29.05 6.90
C LYS A 364 24.21 -30.18 5.87
N ARG A 365 23.39 -30.16 4.81
CA ARG A 365 23.44 -31.14 3.72
C ARG A 365 24.83 -31.17 3.07
N LEU A 366 25.37 -30.02 2.71
CA LEU A 366 26.69 -29.89 2.11
C LEU A 366 27.77 -30.44 3.06
N SER A 367 27.68 -30.23 4.38
CA SER A 367 28.68 -30.72 5.33
C SER A 367 28.79 -32.25 5.42
N HIS A 368 27.80 -32.98 4.89
CA HIS A 368 27.80 -34.44 4.82
C HIS A 368 28.26 -34.98 3.46
N ILE A 369 28.52 -34.13 2.47
CA ILE A 369 29.01 -34.54 1.15
C ILE A 369 30.51 -34.81 1.21
N ARG A 370 30.92 -35.98 0.71
CA ARG A 370 32.33 -36.39 0.68
C ARG A 370 33.08 -35.93 -0.56
N VAL A 371 32.38 -35.71 -1.68
CA VAL A 371 33.01 -35.36 -2.96
C VAL A 371 32.33 -34.11 -3.51
N TYR A 372 33.12 -33.05 -3.67
CA TYR A 372 32.66 -31.81 -4.27
C TYR A 372 33.00 -31.79 -5.77
N PRO A 373 32.00 -31.62 -6.66
CA PRO A 373 32.27 -31.40 -8.06
C PRO A 373 33.11 -30.14 -8.28
N LYS A 374 34.02 -30.21 -9.27
CA LYS A 374 34.74 -29.03 -9.75
C LYS A 374 33.85 -28.26 -10.72
N ARG A 375 33.98 -26.93 -10.76
CA ARG A 375 33.36 -26.13 -11.82
C ARG A 375 33.92 -26.55 -13.17
N SER A 376 33.02 -26.84 -14.12
CA SER A 376 33.35 -27.04 -15.52
C SER A 376 33.70 -25.69 -16.14
N LEU A 377 34.98 -25.31 -16.04
CA LEU A 377 35.54 -24.22 -16.86
C LEU A 377 36.33 -24.89 -17.97
N GLU A 378 35.94 -24.65 -19.22
CA GLU A 378 36.86 -24.76 -20.35
C GLU A 378 37.79 -23.55 -20.24
N LEU A 379 39.06 -23.80 -19.93
CA LEU A 379 40.12 -22.78 -19.91
C LEU A 379 40.78 -22.69 -21.28
#